data_AF-A0A8X6YQ20-F1
#
_entry.id   AF-A0A8X6YQ20-F1
#
_cell.length_a   1.000
_cell.length_b   1.000
_cell.length_c   1.000
_cell.angle_alpha   90.00
_cell.angle_beta   90.00
_cell.angle_gamma   90.00
#
_symmetry.space_group_name_H-M   'P 1'
#
loop_
_entity.id
_entity.type
_entity.pdbx_description
1 polymer ?
#
loop_
_entity_poly.entity_id
_entity_poly.type
_entity_poly.pdbx_seq_one_letter_code
_entity_poly.pdbx_strand_id
1 'polypeptide(L)'
;MLGQTTTILSNFRQIGLSKVRWNKIDLGLNKARSNVLRASSFLLSRYYCSHVIPENLAYVEDAEQPSFFHMVEYFYHKGWQIVEDKLVEEFKGKLSMDEKREKVRGYLGILGPCHSVLEVCFPLKRDSGKYVMINGWRAQHSHHRTPCKGGIRFSLDVSLDEVKALSALMTFKCAVVDVPFGGAKAGLKINPREYSDFELEKITRNFALQLAKKGFLGPGLDVPAPDMGTGEREMSWIADTYAQTIGHTDMNSHACVTGKPINQGGIHGRISATGRGVYHGLDNFVNEATYMSMIGTTPGWGGKTFIVQGLGNVGLHVMRYLHRAGGRCIGVMEVDGSIFNPNGIDPRELEDWKLGASEKDIVHSGLDYTMERSARAIMRTAMKYNLGLDLRTAAYVNSIEKIYATYREAGLTFT
;
A
#
# COMPACT_ATOMS: atom_id res chain seq x y z
N MET A 1 -1.36 -26.63 -40.21
CA MET A 1 0.08 -26.96 -40.32
C MET A 1 0.72 -26.69 -38.97
N LEU A 2 1.45 -27.66 -38.42
CA LEU A 2 2.27 -27.51 -37.21
C LEU A 2 3.62 -26.91 -37.61
N GLY A 3 4.06 -25.83 -36.96
CA GLY A 3 5.40 -25.29 -37.21
C GLY A 3 5.63 -23.83 -36.84
N GLN A 4 5.55 -23.48 -35.54
CA GLN A 4 6.15 -22.23 -35.04
C GLN A 4 6.44 -22.22 -33.51
N THR A 5 6.62 -23.39 -32.89
CA THR A 5 6.70 -23.53 -31.42
C THR A 5 8.12 -23.72 -30.86
N THR A 6 9.16 -23.57 -31.69
CA THR A 6 10.52 -24.06 -31.34
C THR A 6 11.54 -22.97 -30.97
N THR A 7 11.25 -21.69 -31.17
CA THR A 7 12.26 -20.60 -31.06
C THR A 7 12.40 -19.99 -29.64
N ILE A 8 11.54 -20.36 -28.69
CA ILE A 8 11.57 -19.78 -27.31
C ILE A 8 12.46 -20.61 -26.35
N LEU A 9 12.84 -21.83 -26.73
CA LEU A 9 13.56 -22.76 -25.84
C LEU A 9 15.10 -22.59 -25.85
N SER A 10 15.70 -21.85 -26.79
CA SER A 10 17.15 -21.78 -26.95
C SER A 10 17.87 -20.84 -25.97
N ASN A 11 17.21 -19.81 -25.45
CA ASN A 11 17.90 -18.71 -24.75
C ASN A 11 18.08 -18.90 -23.23
N PHE A 12 17.46 -19.93 -22.62
CA PHE A 12 17.62 -20.19 -21.18
C PHE A 12 19.07 -20.52 -20.76
N ARG A 13 19.90 -21.04 -21.67
CA ARG A 13 21.30 -21.41 -21.37
C ARG A 13 22.29 -20.24 -21.36
N GLN A 14 21.96 -19.09 -21.96
CA GLN A 14 22.91 -17.97 -22.03
C GLN A 14 23.04 -17.14 -20.75
N ILE A 15 22.07 -17.24 -19.82
CA ILE A 15 22.01 -16.43 -18.58
C ILE A 15 22.09 -17.31 -17.31
N GLY A 16 22.33 -18.63 -17.46
CA GLY A 16 22.50 -19.55 -16.32
C GLY A 16 21.26 -19.77 -15.44
N LEU A 17 20.06 -19.36 -15.88
CA LEU A 17 18.84 -19.44 -15.09
C LEU A 17 18.17 -20.82 -15.18
N SER A 18 18.02 -21.49 -14.03
CA SER A 18 17.25 -22.74 -13.93
C SER A 18 15.76 -22.47 -13.65
N LYS A 19 14.87 -23.05 -14.46
CA LYS A 19 13.41 -23.02 -14.20
C LYS A 19 13.05 -24.06 -13.13
N VAL A 20 12.64 -23.60 -11.95
CA VAL A 20 12.30 -24.47 -10.81
C VAL A 20 10.77 -24.52 -10.62
N ARG A 21 10.22 -25.73 -10.47
CA ARG A 21 8.83 -25.96 -10.10
C ARG A 21 8.78 -26.15 -8.58
N TRP A 22 8.43 -25.09 -7.84
CA TRP A 22 8.43 -25.14 -6.38
C TRP A 22 7.19 -25.87 -5.83
N ASN A 23 7.38 -27.10 -5.36
CA ASN A 23 6.55 -27.64 -4.28
C ASN A 23 7.17 -27.18 -2.95
N LYS A 24 6.30 -26.80 -2.00
CA LYS A 24 6.57 -26.29 -0.63
C LYS A 24 8.07 -26.29 -0.20
N ILE A 25 8.67 -25.11 -0.13
CA ILE A 25 9.90 -24.90 0.63
C ILE A 25 9.55 -24.94 2.12
N ASP A 26 9.99 -25.97 2.84
CA ASP A 26 10.03 -25.90 4.30
C ASP A 26 11.29 -25.11 4.70
N LEU A 27 11.11 -23.80 4.93
CA LEU A 27 12.20 -22.87 5.29
C LEU A 27 12.73 -23.07 6.72
N GLY A 28 12.33 -24.12 7.45
CA GLY A 28 12.77 -24.38 8.83
C GLY A 28 12.25 -23.37 9.87
N LEU A 29 11.51 -22.34 9.43
CA LEU A 29 10.94 -21.26 10.25
C LEU A 29 10.01 -21.75 11.36
N ASN A 30 9.43 -22.95 11.22
CA ASN A 30 8.52 -23.54 12.21
C ASN A 30 9.19 -23.85 13.55
N LYS A 31 10.50 -24.17 13.58
CA LYS A 31 11.24 -24.38 14.85
C LYS A 31 11.67 -23.09 15.54
N ALA A 32 11.84 -21.99 14.79
CA ALA A 32 12.13 -20.68 15.36
C ALA A 32 10.87 -20.02 15.98
N ARG A 33 9.70 -20.18 15.31
CA ARG A 33 8.42 -19.63 15.79
C ARG A 33 8.03 -20.12 17.19
N SER A 34 8.20 -21.40 17.51
CA SER A 34 7.72 -21.96 18.81
C SER A 34 8.44 -21.39 20.03
N ASN A 35 9.72 -21.03 19.91
CA ASN A 35 10.54 -20.62 21.04
C ASN A 35 10.50 -19.10 21.26
N VAL A 36 10.36 -18.31 20.19
CA VAL A 36 10.21 -16.84 20.31
C VAL A 36 8.81 -16.49 20.84
N LEU A 37 7.75 -17.14 20.37
CA LEU A 37 6.37 -16.88 20.80
C LEU A 37 6.07 -17.31 22.25
N ARG A 38 6.82 -18.27 22.81
CA ARG A 38 6.69 -18.66 24.23
C ARG A 38 7.50 -17.79 25.20
N ALA A 39 8.54 -17.10 24.72
CA ALA A 39 9.33 -16.20 25.56
C ALA A 39 8.64 -14.83 25.76
N SER A 40 7.84 -14.38 24.79
CA SER A 40 7.12 -13.10 24.88
C SER A 40 5.88 -13.13 25.76
N SER A 41 5.20 -14.28 25.92
CA SER A 41 3.91 -14.35 26.63
C SER A 41 3.99 -14.23 28.16
N PHE A 42 5.18 -14.35 28.76
CA PHE A 42 5.33 -14.38 30.23
C PHE A 42 5.88 -13.08 30.86
N LEU A 43 6.10 -12.03 30.07
CA LEU A 43 6.63 -10.73 30.55
C LEU A 43 5.73 -9.50 30.25
N LEU A 44 4.57 -9.69 29.63
CA LEU A 44 3.65 -8.61 29.20
C LEU A 44 2.61 -8.17 30.27
N SER A 45 2.85 -8.46 31.56
CA SER A 45 1.84 -8.31 32.64
C SER A 45 1.84 -6.93 33.35
N ARG A 46 2.31 -5.85 32.72
CA ARG A 46 2.24 -4.50 33.31
C ARG A 46 1.78 -3.44 32.30
N TYR A 47 0.56 -2.94 32.54
CA TYR A 47 -0.14 -1.85 31.85
C TYR A 47 -0.55 -2.12 30.40
N TYR A 48 -1.72 -2.75 30.24
CA TYR A 48 -2.51 -2.67 29.00
C TYR A 48 -3.93 -2.17 29.32
N CYS A 49 -4.45 -1.36 28.39
CA CYS A 49 -5.73 -0.66 28.48
C CYS A 49 -6.94 -1.61 28.63
N SER A 50 -8.05 -1.11 29.16
CA SER A 50 -9.35 -1.81 29.21
C SER A 50 -10.06 -1.94 27.86
N HIS A 51 -9.46 -1.49 26.75
CA HIS A 51 -10.03 -1.67 25.41
C HIS A 51 -9.94 -3.13 24.96
N VAL A 52 -11.09 -3.71 24.64
CA VAL A 52 -11.21 -5.08 24.11
C VAL A 52 -11.39 -4.99 22.60
N ILE A 53 -10.64 -5.80 21.84
CA ILE A 53 -10.85 -5.92 20.39
C ILE A 53 -12.28 -6.44 20.15
N PRO A 54 -13.09 -5.80 19.28
CA PRO A 54 -14.46 -6.23 19.00
C PRO A 54 -14.57 -7.73 18.67
N GLU A 55 -15.59 -8.41 19.21
CA GLU A 55 -15.74 -9.88 19.10
C GLU A 55 -15.80 -10.34 17.63
N ASN A 56 -16.40 -9.54 16.75
CA ASN A 56 -16.46 -9.80 15.30
C ASN A 56 -15.10 -9.77 14.60
N LEU A 57 -14.03 -9.34 15.28
CA LEU A 57 -12.65 -9.30 14.78
C LEU A 57 -11.74 -10.33 15.50
N ALA A 58 -12.19 -10.97 16.58
CA ALA A 58 -11.35 -11.88 17.37
C ALA A 58 -10.81 -13.06 16.53
N TYR A 59 -11.60 -13.54 15.58
CA TYR A 59 -11.24 -14.65 14.68
C TYR A 59 -10.05 -14.36 13.74
N VAL A 60 -9.67 -13.08 13.56
CA VAL A 60 -8.61 -12.67 12.62
C VAL A 60 -7.23 -13.23 13.01
N GLU A 61 -6.98 -13.46 14.30
CA GLU A 61 -5.68 -13.92 14.81
C GLU A 61 -5.34 -15.35 14.34
N ASP A 62 -6.35 -16.22 14.26
CA ASP A 62 -6.22 -17.64 13.89
C ASP A 62 -6.65 -17.96 12.44
N ALA A 63 -7.29 -17.02 11.74
CA ALA A 63 -7.79 -17.23 10.38
C ALA A 63 -6.67 -17.23 9.33
N GLU A 64 -6.64 -18.25 8.47
CA GLU A 64 -5.72 -18.30 7.32
C GLU A 64 -6.08 -17.27 6.23
N GLN A 65 -7.38 -17.00 6.04
CA GLN A 65 -7.92 -16.04 5.07
C GLN A 65 -9.08 -15.22 5.68
N PRO A 66 -8.79 -14.27 6.58
CA PRO A 66 -9.80 -13.35 7.12
C PRO A 66 -10.33 -12.39 6.04
N SER A 67 -11.43 -11.69 6.34
CA SER A 67 -11.81 -10.49 5.57
C SER A 67 -10.63 -9.51 5.60
N PHE A 68 -10.32 -8.89 4.46
CA PHE A 68 -9.23 -7.96 4.39
C PHE A 68 -9.56 -6.69 5.20
N PHE A 69 -10.83 -6.26 5.20
CA PHE A 69 -11.24 -5.13 6.02
C PHE A 69 -11.13 -5.44 7.51
N HIS A 70 -11.66 -6.58 7.96
CA HIS A 70 -11.55 -7.02 9.36
C HIS A 70 -10.09 -7.19 9.80
N MET A 71 -9.19 -7.66 8.91
CA MET A 71 -7.76 -7.76 9.21
C MET A 71 -7.12 -6.38 9.44
N VAL A 72 -7.52 -5.35 8.69
CA VAL A 72 -7.03 -3.98 8.86
C VAL A 72 -7.61 -3.34 10.14
N GLU A 73 -8.88 -3.57 10.44
CA GLU A 73 -9.53 -3.11 11.69
C GLU A 73 -8.91 -3.78 12.93
N TYR A 74 -8.59 -5.07 12.87
CA TYR A 74 -7.91 -5.79 13.95
C TYR A 74 -6.54 -5.19 14.26
N PHE A 75 -5.71 -4.89 13.25
CA PHE A 75 -4.43 -4.22 13.46
C PHE A 75 -4.59 -2.78 13.99
N TYR A 76 -5.64 -2.08 13.56
CA TYR A 76 -6.01 -0.78 14.13
C TYR A 76 -6.34 -0.89 15.63
N HIS A 77 -7.15 -1.88 16.05
CA HIS A 77 -7.48 -2.08 17.46
C HIS A 77 -6.28 -2.56 18.31
N LYS A 78 -5.34 -3.35 17.78
CA LYS A 78 -4.06 -3.63 18.48
C LYS A 78 -3.28 -2.33 18.76
N GLY A 79 -3.27 -1.39 17.81
CA GLY A 79 -2.69 -0.05 18.01
C GLY A 79 -3.46 0.78 19.05
N TRP A 80 -4.81 0.73 19.02
CA TRP A 80 -5.69 1.38 20.00
C TRP A 80 -5.35 0.96 21.44
N GLN A 81 -5.20 -0.35 21.70
CA GLN A 81 -4.93 -0.91 23.03
C GLN A 81 -3.65 -0.36 23.69
N ILE A 82 -2.68 0.11 22.90
CA ILE A 82 -1.41 0.68 23.38
C ILE A 82 -1.50 2.20 23.60
N VAL A 83 -2.33 2.89 22.80
CA VAL A 83 -2.34 4.35 22.74
C VAL A 83 -3.43 5.00 23.59
N GLU A 84 -4.56 4.31 23.87
CA GLU A 84 -5.71 4.90 24.58
C GLU A 84 -5.32 5.58 25.90
N ASP A 85 -4.62 4.88 26.80
CA ASP A 85 -4.30 5.43 28.12
C ASP A 85 -3.44 6.71 28.02
N LYS A 86 -2.47 6.75 27.09
CA LYS A 86 -1.70 7.98 26.78
C LYS A 86 -2.62 9.12 26.32
N LEU A 87 -3.57 8.84 25.41
CA LEU A 87 -4.49 9.87 24.90
C LEU A 87 -5.45 10.39 25.96
N VAL A 88 -5.84 9.54 26.93
CA VAL A 88 -6.66 9.93 28.09
C VAL A 88 -5.85 10.80 29.06
N GLU A 89 -4.61 10.45 29.35
CA GLU A 89 -3.69 11.25 30.18
C GLU A 89 -3.40 12.63 29.55
N GLU A 90 -3.13 12.67 28.24
CA GLU A 90 -2.88 13.91 27.48
C GLU A 90 -4.17 14.74 27.24
N PHE A 91 -5.34 14.25 27.63
CA PHE A 91 -6.61 14.95 27.43
C PHE A 91 -6.73 16.17 28.37
N LYS A 92 -6.55 17.36 27.79
CA LYS A 92 -6.70 18.64 28.49
C LYS A 92 -8.18 18.96 28.76
N GLY A 93 -8.49 19.33 29.99
CA GLY A 93 -9.85 19.74 30.40
C GLY A 93 -10.17 19.35 31.84
N LYS A 94 -11.27 19.90 32.38
CA LYS A 94 -11.78 19.63 33.74
C LYS A 94 -12.69 18.39 33.83
N LEU A 95 -12.74 17.57 32.77
CA LEU A 95 -13.51 16.33 32.73
C LEU A 95 -12.90 15.29 33.66
N SER A 96 -13.75 14.42 34.22
CA SER A 96 -13.32 13.21 34.93
C SER A 96 -12.55 12.25 34.02
N MET A 97 -11.81 11.30 34.60
CA MET A 97 -11.03 10.32 33.82
C MET A 97 -11.92 9.44 32.93
N ASP A 98 -13.13 9.11 33.38
CA ASP A 98 -14.07 8.30 32.62
C ASP A 98 -14.67 9.09 31.45
N GLU A 99 -15.07 10.36 31.66
CA GLU A 99 -15.50 11.24 30.57
C GLU A 99 -14.40 11.49 29.53
N LYS A 100 -13.14 11.61 29.96
CA LYS A 100 -11.99 11.69 29.05
C LYS A 100 -11.84 10.41 28.24
N ARG A 101 -11.96 9.24 28.88
CA ARG A 101 -11.88 7.92 28.22
C ARG A 101 -12.99 7.74 27.19
N GLU A 102 -14.23 8.05 27.54
CA GLU A 102 -15.36 7.98 26.60
C GLU A 102 -15.20 8.96 25.43
N LYS A 103 -14.69 10.17 25.66
CA LYS A 103 -14.35 11.08 24.53
C LYS A 103 -13.24 10.53 23.65
N VAL A 104 -12.14 10.01 24.23
CA VAL A 104 -11.06 9.37 23.46
C VAL A 104 -11.61 8.22 22.63
N ARG A 105 -12.44 7.35 23.21
CA ARG A 105 -13.10 6.23 22.50
C ARG A 105 -14.03 6.71 21.39
N GLY A 106 -14.77 7.81 21.58
CA GLY A 106 -15.55 8.43 20.52
C GLY A 106 -14.69 8.92 19.34
N TYR A 107 -13.57 9.59 19.62
CA TYR A 107 -12.60 10.04 18.60
C TYR A 107 -11.89 8.88 17.88
N LEU A 108 -11.70 7.74 18.55
CA LEU A 108 -11.10 6.55 17.96
C LEU A 108 -12.15 5.69 17.22
N GLY A 109 -13.41 5.71 17.65
CA GLY A 109 -14.51 4.99 16.99
C GLY A 109 -14.75 5.44 15.55
N ILE A 110 -14.55 6.72 15.25
CA ILE A 110 -14.71 7.26 13.89
C ILE A 110 -13.67 6.73 12.89
N LEU A 111 -12.56 6.14 13.36
CA LEU A 111 -11.44 5.66 12.52
C LEU A 111 -11.53 4.18 12.14
N GLY A 112 -12.53 3.45 12.64
CA GLY A 112 -12.81 2.08 12.22
C GLY A 112 -13.53 2.00 10.86
N PRO A 113 -14.74 2.57 10.73
CA PRO A 113 -15.53 2.44 9.51
C PRO A 113 -15.05 3.39 8.40
N CYS A 114 -15.28 3.00 7.14
CA CYS A 114 -15.16 3.95 6.02
C CYS A 114 -16.30 4.97 6.06
N HIS A 115 -15.97 6.26 6.05
CA HIS A 115 -16.93 7.37 5.99
C HIS A 115 -17.89 7.30 4.80
N SER A 116 -17.43 6.85 3.63
CA SER A 116 -18.27 6.77 2.43
C SER A 116 -17.79 5.72 1.45
N VAL A 117 -18.72 4.99 0.82
CA VAL A 117 -18.40 4.08 -0.29
C VAL A 117 -19.41 4.23 -1.40
N LEU A 118 -18.91 4.36 -2.63
CA LEU A 118 -19.70 4.39 -3.86
C LEU A 118 -19.47 3.08 -4.62
N GLU A 119 -20.55 2.35 -4.90
CA GLU A 119 -20.59 1.33 -5.94
C GLU A 119 -21.07 1.94 -7.26
N VAL A 120 -20.47 1.52 -8.38
CA VAL A 120 -20.89 1.91 -9.73
C VAL A 120 -21.02 0.68 -10.61
N CYS A 121 -22.03 0.71 -11.47
CA CYS A 121 -22.25 -0.29 -12.50
C CYS A 121 -22.63 0.44 -13.79
N PHE A 122 -21.89 0.23 -14.88
CA PHE A 122 -22.15 0.90 -16.16
C PHE A 122 -21.90 -0.02 -17.36
N PRO A 123 -22.65 0.13 -18.46
CA PRO A 123 -22.46 -0.68 -19.64
C PRO A 123 -21.25 -0.22 -20.47
N LEU A 124 -20.53 -1.18 -21.04
CA LEU A 124 -19.55 -1.00 -22.10
C LEU A 124 -20.03 -1.74 -23.35
N LYS A 125 -20.08 -1.03 -24.49
CA LYS A 125 -20.12 -1.68 -25.80
C LYS A 125 -18.69 -2.07 -26.19
N ARG A 126 -18.46 -3.39 -26.23
CA ARG A 126 -17.19 -4.00 -26.66
C ARG A 126 -16.92 -3.76 -28.13
N ASP A 127 -15.66 -3.90 -28.53
CA ASP A 127 -15.26 -3.78 -29.94
C ASP A 127 -15.89 -4.88 -30.81
N SER A 128 -16.21 -6.04 -30.20
CA SER A 128 -17.01 -7.11 -30.82
C SER A 128 -18.51 -6.77 -30.98
N GLY A 129 -18.94 -5.56 -30.65
CA GLY A 129 -20.34 -5.11 -30.65
C GLY A 129 -21.21 -5.60 -29.48
N LYS A 130 -20.75 -6.58 -28.70
CA LYS A 130 -21.46 -7.09 -27.51
C LYS A 130 -21.45 -6.06 -26.39
N TYR A 131 -22.47 -6.06 -25.55
CA TYR A 131 -22.52 -5.24 -24.34
C TYR A 131 -22.11 -6.07 -23.13
N VAL A 132 -21.31 -5.48 -22.23
CA VAL A 132 -20.95 -6.05 -20.92
C VAL A 132 -21.16 -4.99 -19.83
N MET A 133 -21.49 -5.42 -18.61
CA MET A 133 -21.53 -4.53 -17.46
C MET A 133 -20.15 -4.48 -16.78
N ILE A 134 -19.75 -3.28 -16.39
CA ILE A 134 -18.52 -3.03 -15.64
C ILE A 134 -18.91 -2.62 -14.22
N ASN A 135 -18.51 -3.43 -13.24
CA ASN A 135 -18.71 -3.16 -11.82
C ASN A 135 -17.44 -2.58 -11.19
N GLY A 136 -17.61 -1.64 -10.27
CA GLY A 136 -16.50 -1.06 -9.53
C GLY A 136 -16.93 -0.30 -8.29
N TRP A 137 -15.95 0.03 -7.45
CA TRP A 137 -16.16 0.73 -6.19
C TRP A 137 -15.13 1.83 -5.99
N ARG A 138 -15.49 2.87 -5.22
CA ARG A 138 -14.58 3.84 -4.60
C ARG A 138 -14.96 4.00 -3.13
N ALA A 139 -14.06 3.65 -2.21
CA ALA A 139 -14.22 3.92 -0.79
C ALA A 139 -13.35 5.11 -0.37
N GLN A 140 -13.93 6.01 0.41
CA GLN A 140 -13.28 7.09 1.16
C GLN A 140 -13.37 6.72 2.64
N HIS A 141 -12.22 6.46 3.25
CA HIS A 141 -12.14 5.95 4.61
C HIS A 141 -12.35 7.05 5.65
N SER A 142 -11.60 8.15 5.55
CA SER A 142 -11.66 9.26 6.51
C SER A 142 -11.36 10.57 5.79
N HIS A 143 -12.09 11.62 6.14
CA HIS A 143 -12.01 12.97 5.56
C HIS A 143 -11.20 13.96 6.40
N HIS A 144 -10.65 13.54 7.56
CA HIS A 144 -9.88 14.37 8.51
C HIS A 144 -8.76 15.24 7.88
N ARG A 145 -8.31 14.85 6.69
CA ARG A 145 -7.61 15.72 5.74
C ARG A 145 -8.28 15.60 4.39
N THR A 146 -8.57 16.72 3.75
CA THR A 146 -8.98 16.78 2.35
C THR A 146 -7.81 17.27 1.47
N PRO A 147 -7.67 16.77 0.23
CA PRO A 147 -8.47 15.72 -0.40
C PRO A 147 -8.19 14.31 0.14
N CYS A 148 -9.10 13.39 -0.15
CA CYS A 148 -8.87 11.95 -0.08
C CYS A 148 -7.85 11.50 -1.13
N LYS A 149 -7.14 10.39 -0.86
CA LYS A 149 -6.05 9.90 -1.72
C LYS A 149 -5.97 8.38 -1.77
N GLY A 150 -5.84 7.86 -3.00
CA GLY A 150 -5.29 6.53 -3.26
C GLY A 150 -5.77 5.89 -4.56
N GLY A 151 -5.21 4.71 -4.86
CA GLY A 151 -5.15 4.17 -6.23
C GLY A 151 -6.47 3.68 -6.84
N ILE A 152 -6.42 3.33 -8.13
CA ILE A 152 -7.47 2.60 -8.86
C ILE A 152 -6.90 1.27 -9.35
N ARG A 153 -7.49 0.16 -8.90
CA ARG A 153 -7.08 -1.22 -9.22
C ARG A 153 -7.95 -1.85 -10.30
N PHE A 154 -7.36 -2.44 -11.33
CA PHE A 154 -8.05 -3.31 -12.29
C PHE A 154 -7.64 -4.77 -12.01
N SER A 155 -8.51 -5.54 -11.35
CA SER A 155 -8.34 -6.99 -11.15
C SER A 155 -9.70 -7.68 -11.01
N LEU A 156 -9.78 -8.98 -11.31
CA LEU A 156 -10.96 -9.80 -11.02
C LEU A 156 -11.16 -10.05 -9.51
N ASP A 157 -10.12 -9.88 -8.70
CA ASP A 157 -10.18 -10.02 -7.22
C ASP A 157 -10.86 -8.83 -6.53
N VAL A 158 -11.08 -7.72 -7.26
CA VAL A 158 -11.67 -6.50 -6.71
C VAL A 158 -13.05 -6.81 -6.11
N SER A 159 -13.21 -6.38 -4.86
CA SER A 159 -14.44 -6.48 -4.09
C SER A 159 -14.61 -5.25 -3.18
N LEU A 160 -15.82 -5.04 -2.68
CA LEU A 160 -16.12 -4.01 -1.69
C LEU A 160 -15.23 -4.11 -0.44
N ASP A 161 -15.00 -5.33 0.06
CA ASP A 161 -14.14 -5.60 1.22
C ASP A 161 -12.68 -5.19 0.97
N GLU A 162 -12.11 -5.61 -0.17
CA GLU A 162 -10.75 -5.25 -0.57
C GLU A 162 -10.58 -3.73 -0.72
N VAL A 163 -11.56 -3.05 -1.33
CA VAL A 163 -11.52 -1.61 -1.56
C VAL A 163 -11.64 -0.83 -0.24
N LYS A 164 -12.45 -1.27 0.72
CA LYS A 164 -12.50 -0.70 2.08
C LYS A 164 -11.20 -0.93 2.85
N ALA A 165 -10.63 -2.13 2.80
CA ALA A 165 -9.37 -2.44 3.49
C ALA A 165 -8.23 -1.54 3.00
N LEU A 166 -8.16 -1.38 1.68
CA LEU A 166 -7.13 -0.59 1.03
C LEU A 166 -7.35 0.93 1.15
N SER A 167 -8.57 1.44 1.35
CA SER A 167 -8.82 2.85 1.68
C SER A 167 -8.41 3.16 3.14
N ALA A 168 -8.71 2.27 4.08
CA ALA A 168 -8.26 2.38 5.48
C ALA A 168 -6.72 2.39 5.58
N LEU A 169 -6.06 1.46 4.89
CA LEU A 169 -4.59 1.44 4.79
C LEU A 169 -4.02 2.72 4.15
N MET A 170 -4.74 3.40 3.27
CA MET A 170 -4.30 4.71 2.74
C MET A 170 -4.35 5.80 3.82
N THR A 171 -5.38 5.86 4.68
CA THR A 171 -5.45 6.82 5.81
C THR A 171 -4.26 6.64 6.74
N PHE A 172 -4.07 5.42 7.26
CA PHE A 172 -2.98 5.17 8.22
C PHE A 172 -1.61 5.39 7.58
N LYS A 173 -1.39 4.92 6.34
CA LYS A 173 -0.14 5.17 5.61
C LYS A 173 0.16 6.66 5.44
N CYS A 174 -0.82 7.47 5.01
CA CYS A 174 -0.64 8.92 4.87
C CYS A 174 -0.25 9.57 6.20
N ALA A 175 -0.87 9.16 7.31
CA ALA A 175 -0.48 9.59 8.65
C ALA A 175 0.95 9.15 9.04
N VAL A 176 1.39 7.91 8.77
CA VAL A 176 2.77 7.47 9.04
C VAL A 176 3.80 8.41 8.41
N VAL A 177 3.59 8.81 7.15
CA VAL A 177 4.54 9.60 6.35
C VAL A 177 4.28 11.12 6.34
N ASP A 178 3.47 11.64 7.27
CA ASP A 178 3.13 13.07 7.38
C ASP A 178 2.52 13.67 6.08
N VAL A 179 1.86 12.85 5.27
CA VAL A 179 1.19 13.27 4.03
C VAL A 179 -0.26 13.70 4.36
N PRO A 180 -0.68 14.94 4.05
CA PRO A 180 -1.94 15.51 4.54
C PRO A 180 -3.13 15.10 3.66
N PHE A 181 -3.44 13.80 3.60
CA PHE A 181 -4.58 13.27 2.85
C PHE A 181 -5.41 12.26 3.64
N GLY A 182 -6.72 12.32 3.43
CA GLY A 182 -7.64 11.24 3.76
C GLY A 182 -7.36 9.99 2.94
N GLY A 183 -7.77 8.83 3.44
CA GLY A 183 -7.54 7.55 2.76
C GLY A 183 -8.65 7.22 1.78
N ALA A 184 -8.32 6.84 0.55
CA ALA A 184 -9.30 6.35 -0.40
C ALA A 184 -8.73 5.25 -1.31
N LYS A 185 -9.58 4.38 -1.84
CA LYS A 185 -9.21 3.40 -2.87
C LYS A 185 -10.37 3.16 -3.81
N ALA A 186 -10.07 2.87 -5.07
CA ALA A 186 -11.02 2.33 -6.03
C ALA A 186 -10.54 1.02 -6.64
N GLY A 187 -11.49 0.26 -7.17
CA GLY A 187 -11.21 -0.82 -8.09
C GLY A 187 -12.33 -1.05 -9.09
N LEU A 188 -11.98 -1.56 -10.28
CA LEU A 188 -12.89 -2.12 -11.27
C LEU A 188 -12.66 -3.62 -11.36
N LYS A 189 -13.75 -4.40 -11.36
CA LYS A 189 -13.69 -5.87 -11.40
C LYS A 189 -13.52 -6.39 -12.81
N ILE A 190 -12.33 -6.18 -13.38
CA ILE A 190 -11.99 -6.54 -14.76
C ILE A 190 -10.58 -7.15 -14.82
N ASN A 191 -10.36 -8.06 -15.78
CA ASN A 191 -9.02 -8.43 -16.21
C ASN A 191 -8.58 -7.49 -17.35
N PRO A 192 -7.65 -6.54 -17.15
CA PRO A 192 -7.29 -5.58 -18.18
C PRO A 192 -6.65 -6.24 -19.43
N ARG A 193 -6.16 -7.48 -19.33
CA ARG A 193 -5.61 -8.23 -20.48
C ARG A 193 -6.68 -8.74 -21.46
N GLU A 194 -7.94 -8.73 -21.07
CA GLU A 194 -9.06 -9.19 -21.91
C GLU A 194 -9.72 -8.08 -22.72
N TYR A 195 -9.25 -6.83 -22.59
CA TYR A 195 -9.81 -5.65 -23.25
C TYR A 195 -8.79 -5.00 -24.17
N SER A 196 -9.26 -4.40 -25.27
CA SER A 196 -8.42 -3.53 -26.10
C SER A 196 -8.09 -2.23 -25.36
N ASP A 197 -7.04 -1.53 -25.80
CA ASP A 197 -6.70 -0.20 -25.27
C ASP A 197 -7.85 0.81 -25.42
N PHE A 198 -8.65 0.69 -26.49
CA PHE A 198 -9.81 1.53 -26.75
C PHE A 198 -11.01 1.16 -25.85
N GLU A 199 -11.19 -0.11 -25.52
CA GLU A 199 -12.14 -0.54 -24.50
C GLU A 199 -11.71 -0.04 -23.10
N LEU A 200 -10.43 -0.16 -22.75
CA LEU A 200 -9.87 0.33 -21.49
C LEU A 200 -9.98 1.85 -21.35
N GLU A 201 -9.79 2.61 -22.42
CA GLU A 201 -10.03 4.05 -22.43
C GLU A 201 -11.49 4.38 -22.10
N LYS A 202 -12.45 3.78 -22.82
CA LYS A 202 -13.88 3.98 -22.57
C LYS A 202 -14.29 3.62 -21.15
N ILE A 203 -13.79 2.49 -20.64
CA ILE A 203 -14.00 2.05 -19.25
C ILE A 203 -13.52 3.13 -18.27
N THR A 204 -12.28 3.57 -18.43
CA THR A 204 -11.61 4.51 -17.52
C THR A 204 -12.29 5.88 -17.54
N ARG A 205 -12.63 6.40 -18.73
CA ARG A 205 -13.32 7.68 -18.89
C ARG A 205 -14.74 7.66 -18.33
N ASN A 206 -15.51 6.59 -18.58
CA ASN A 206 -16.85 6.45 -17.98
C ASN A 206 -16.75 6.38 -16.46
N PHE A 207 -15.82 5.58 -15.91
CA PHE A 207 -15.58 5.49 -14.47
C PHE A 207 -15.24 6.86 -13.86
N ALA A 208 -14.34 7.64 -14.48
CA ALA A 208 -13.99 8.99 -14.03
C ALA A 208 -15.23 9.91 -13.96
N LEU A 209 -16.12 9.84 -14.96
CA LEU A 209 -17.39 10.59 -14.95
C LEU A 209 -18.35 10.13 -13.84
N GLN A 210 -18.45 8.83 -13.57
CA GLN A 210 -19.29 8.34 -12.45
C GLN A 210 -18.77 8.84 -11.10
N LEU A 211 -17.45 8.80 -10.88
CA LEU A 211 -16.83 9.31 -9.66
C LEU A 211 -17.03 10.82 -9.50
N ALA A 212 -16.73 11.60 -10.53
CA ALA A 212 -16.81 13.06 -10.49
C ALA A 212 -18.25 13.56 -10.26
N LYS A 213 -19.25 12.94 -10.92
CA LYS A 213 -20.69 13.25 -10.70
C LYS A 213 -21.19 12.98 -9.28
N LYS A 214 -20.41 12.27 -8.45
CA LYS A 214 -20.78 11.87 -7.08
C LYS A 214 -19.83 12.43 -6.02
N GLY A 215 -18.87 13.30 -6.37
CA GLY A 215 -17.89 13.86 -5.43
C GLY A 215 -16.72 12.93 -5.08
N PHE A 216 -16.53 11.84 -5.82
CA PHE A 216 -15.45 10.86 -5.62
C PHE A 216 -14.25 11.06 -6.57
N LEU A 217 -14.20 12.21 -7.27
CA LEU A 217 -13.05 12.66 -8.06
C LEU A 217 -13.05 14.19 -8.10
N GLY A 218 -11.95 14.82 -7.69
CA GLY A 218 -11.72 16.26 -7.83
C GLY A 218 -10.53 16.75 -6.99
N PRO A 219 -9.84 17.84 -7.38
CA PRO A 219 -8.58 18.26 -6.77
C PRO A 219 -8.63 18.50 -5.25
N GLY A 220 -9.72 19.10 -4.76
CA GLY A 220 -9.97 19.35 -3.34
C GLY A 220 -10.82 18.28 -2.64
N LEU A 221 -11.24 17.22 -3.33
CA LEU A 221 -12.18 16.21 -2.82
C LEU A 221 -11.54 14.84 -2.68
N ASP A 222 -11.15 14.24 -3.80
CA ASP A 222 -10.57 12.89 -3.86
C ASP A 222 -9.71 12.78 -5.11
N VAL A 223 -8.44 12.40 -4.92
CA VAL A 223 -7.39 12.43 -5.94
C VAL A 223 -6.85 11.00 -6.17
N PRO A 224 -7.22 10.31 -7.26
CA PRO A 224 -6.73 8.97 -7.54
C PRO A 224 -5.23 8.86 -7.90
N ALA A 225 -4.79 7.62 -8.12
CA ALA A 225 -3.43 7.26 -8.52
C ALA A 225 -3.43 5.87 -9.23
N PRO A 226 -2.30 5.45 -9.82
CA PRO A 226 -2.13 4.07 -10.27
C PRO A 226 -2.15 3.07 -9.11
N ASP A 227 -2.57 1.85 -9.41
CA ASP A 227 -2.48 0.64 -8.57
C ASP A 227 -2.25 -0.59 -9.49
N MET A 228 -2.53 -1.82 -9.04
CA MET A 228 -2.42 -3.00 -9.92
C MET A 228 -3.36 -2.87 -11.12
N GLY A 229 -2.84 -3.14 -12.32
CA GLY A 229 -3.61 -3.07 -13.57
C GLY A 229 -3.84 -1.66 -14.14
N THR A 230 -3.27 -0.60 -13.54
CA THR A 230 -3.32 0.77 -14.06
C THR A 230 -1.94 1.45 -14.02
N GLY A 231 -1.72 2.40 -14.93
CA GLY A 231 -0.47 3.15 -15.06
C GLY A 231 -0.71 4.60 -15.48
N GLU A 232 0.32 5.23 -16.05
CA GLU A 232 0.24 6.63 -16.47
C GLU A 232 -0.85 6.88 -17.52
N ARG A 233 -1.08 5.89 -18.40
CA ARG A 233 -2.12 5.92 -19.44
C ARG A 233 -3.53 6.11 -18.85
N GLU A 234 -3.91 5.32 -17.86
CA GLU A 234 -5.23 5.46 -17.23
C GLU A 234 -5.34 6.78 -16.45
N MET A 235 -4.25 7.25 -15.82
CA MET A 235 -4.26 8.55 -15.15
C MET A 235 -4.38 9.72 -16.12
N SER A 236 -3.82 9.59 -17.34
CA SER A 236 -4.00 10.54 -18.44
C SER A 236 -5.48 10.66 -18.82
N TRP A 237 -6.14 9.54 -19.09
CA TRP A 237 -7.56 9.51 -19.45
C TRP A 237 -8.46 10.10 -18.35
N ILE A 238 -8.15 9.86 -17.06
CA ILE A 238 -8.88 10.45 -15.93
C ILE A 238 -8.69 11.97 -15.89
N ALA A 239 -7.45 12.45 -16.02
CA ALA A 239 -7.13 13.88 -15.97
C ALA A 239 -7.83 14.66 -17.10
N ASP A 240 -7.73 14.14 -18.32
CA ASP A 240 -8.35 14.70 -19.52
C ASP A 240 -9.88 14.70 -19.42
N THR A 241 -10.49 13.57 -19.04
CA THR A 241 -11.95 13.51 -18.88
C THR A 241 -12.47 14.43 -17.80
N TYR A 242 -11.76 14.59 -16.67
CA TYR A 242 -12.18 15.52 -15.63
C TYR A 242 -12.09 16.97 -16.11
N ALA A 243 -10.93 17.37 -16.66
CA ALA A 243 -10.67 18.72 -17.12
C ALA A 243 -11.60 19.15 -18.27
N GLN A 244 -11.88 18.27 -19.24
CA GLN A 244 -12.77 18.58 -20.37
C GLN A 244 -14.27 18.49 -20.05
N THR A 245 -14.67 18.16 -18.80
CA THR A 245 -16.08 18.06 -18.42
C THR A 245 -16.41 18.81 -17.14
N ILE A 246 -16.36 18.17 -15.97
CA ILE A 246 -16.80 18.73 -14.69
C ILE A 246 -15.81 19.78 -14.17
N GLY A 247 -14.51 19.63 -14.48
CA GLY A 247 -13.45 20.55 -14.09
C GLY A 247 -13.12 21.65 -15.11
N HIS A 248 -13.94 21.90 -16.14
CA HIS A 248 -13.57 22.81 -17.23
C HIS A 248 -13.38 24.29 -16.81
N THR A 249 -13.94 24.69 -15.68
CA THR A 249 -13.71 26.00 -15.04
C THR A 249 -12.74 25.96 -13.86
N ASP A 250 -12.27 24.77 -13.46
CA ASP A 250 -11.36 24.61 -12.32
C ASP A 250 -9.91 24.79 -12.76
N MET A 251 -9.30 25.87 -12.28
CA MET A 251 -7.87 26.18 -12.46
C MET A 251 -6.96 25.02 -12.00
N ASN A 252 -7.39 24.24 -11.01
CA ASN A 252 -6.65 23.10 -10.46
C ASN A 252 -7.07 21.76 -11.10
N SER A 253 -7.89 21.74 -12.15
CA SER A 253 -8.51 20.53 -12.71
C SER A 253 -7.55 19.36 -12.93
N HIS A 254 -6.35 19.59 -13.48
CA HIS A 254 -5.35 18.55 -13.68
C HIS A 254 -4.74 17.97 -12.39
N ALA A 255 -4.94 18.59 -11.23
CA ALA A 255 -4.57 18.04 -9.92
C ALA A 255 -5.60 17.00 -9.39
N CYS A 256 -6.69 16.73 -10.12
CA CYS A 256 -7.68 15.70 -9.76
C CYS A 256 -7.09 14.28 -9.72
N VAL A 257 -5.92 14.03 -10.32
CA VAL A 257 -5.27 12.72 -10.34
C VAL A 257 -3.73 12.84 -10.38
N THR A 258 -3.06 11.88 -9.75
CA THR A 258 -1.59 11.79 -9.67
C THR A 258 -1.05 10.56 -10.38
N GLY A 259 0.25 10.53 -10.71
CA GLY A 259 0.81 9.45 -11.53
C GLY A 259 0.43 9.58 -13.01
N LYS A 260 0.16 10.81 -13.46
CA LYS A 260 0.04 11.18 -14.87
C LYS A 260 1.40 11.11 -15.58
N PRO A 261 1.44 10.99 -16.92
CA PRO A 261 2.67 11.17 -17.70
C PRO A 261 3.31 12.53 -17.45
N ILE A 262 4.64 12.63 -17.56
CA ILE A 262 5.41 13.87 -17.31
C ILE A 262 4.89 15.04 -18.18
N ASN A 263 4.60 14.80 -19.46
CA ASN A 263 4.07 15.80 -20.40
C ASN A 263 2.63 16.26 -20.11
N GLN A 264 1.96 15.69 -19.09
CA GLN A 264 0.62 16.08 -18.65
C GLN A 264 0.60 16.54 -17.18
N GLY A 265 1.69 17.14 -16.70
CA GLY A 265 1.81 17.53 -15.29
C GLY A 265 2.02 16.34 -14.34
N GLY A 266 2.64 15.28 -14.85
CA GLY A 266 3.27 14.25 -14.03
C GLY A 266 4.56 14.75 -13.37
N ILE A 267 4.98 14.10 -12.29
CA ILE A 267 6.25 14.41 -11.61
C ILE A 267 7.28 13.33 -11.91
N HIS A 268 8.52 13.74 -12.16
CA HIS A 268 9.64 12.84 -12.41
C HIS A 268 9.81 11.82 -11.27
N GLY A 269 10.32 10.63 -11.59
CA GLY A 269 10.57 9.56 -10.62
C GLY A 269 9.31 8.95 -10.00
N ARG A 270 8.09 9.38 -10.34
CA ARG A 270 6.85 8.86 -9.74
C ARG A 270 6.66 7.36 -9.94
N ILE A 271 7.06 6.80 -11.07
CA ILE A 271 6.99 5.35 -11.34
C ILE A 271 7.87 4.58 -10.33
N SER A 272 9.12 5.04 -10.13
CA SER A 272 10.11 4.35 -9.29
C SER A 272 10.06 4.73 -7.81
N ALA A 273 9.34 5.78 -7.45
CA ALA A 273 9.20 6.29 -6.07
C ALA A 273 8.77 5.20 -5.07
N THR A 274 7.84 4.29 -5.42
CA THR A 274 7.42 3.23 -4.48
C THR A 274 8.56 2.25 -4.19
N GLY A 275 9.29 1.81 -5.22
CA GLY A 275 10.43 0.89 -5.03
C GLY A 275 11.60 1.56 -4.31
N ARG A 276 11.82 2.86 -4.55
CA ARG A 276 12.78 3.68 -3.81
C ARG A 276 12.39 3.83 -2.34
N GLY A 277 11.12 4.08 -2.05
CA GLY A 277 10.60 4.17 -0.68
C GLY A 277 10.75 2.86 0.08
N VAL A 278 10.53 1.71 -0.56
CA VAL A 278 10.81 0.39 0.03
C VAL A 278 12.32 0.21 0.31
N TYR A 279 13.19 0.63 -0.60
CA TYR A 279 14.65 0.63 -0.35
C TYR A 279 15.00 1.46 0.89
N HIS A 280 14.65 2.75 0.96
CA HIS A 280 14.98 3.57 2.14
C HIS A 280 14.30 3.06 3.41
N GLY A 281 13.08 2.53 3.29
CA GLY A 281 12.38 1.88 4.39
C GLY A 281 13.20 0.72 4.97
N LEU A 282 13.73 -0.17 4.13
CA LEU A 282 14.60 -1.25 4.57
C LEU A 282 15.97 -0.75 5.05
N ASP A 283 16.60 0.18 4.32
CA ASP A 283 17.94 0.70 4.58
C ASP A 283 18.06 1.34 5.97
N ASN A 284 17.03 2.07 6.41
CA ASN A 284 16.98 2.64 7.77
C ASN A 284 17.05 1.56 8.87
N PHE A 285 16.40 0.41 8.69
CA PHE A 285 16.46 -0.69 9.67
C PHE A 285 17.69 -1.58 9.48
N VAL A 286 18.12 -1.81 8.23
CA VAL A 286 19.29 -2.64 7.90
C VAL A 286 20.60 -2.04 8.39
N ASN A 287 20.68 -0.71 8.56
CA ASN A 287 21.84 -0.06 9.15
C ASN A 287 21.77 0.09 10.68
N GLU A 288 20.64 -0.25 11.31
CA GLU A 288 20.45 -0.12 12.77
C GLU A 288 20.89 -1.40 13.50
N ALA A 289 22.04 -1.33 14.15
CA ALA A 289 22.69 -2.48 14.82
C ALA A 289 21.78 -3.16 15.84
N THR A 290 20.93 -2.40 16.52
CA THR A 290 19.96 -2.93 17.50
C THR A 290 18.99 -3.92 16.86
N TYR A 291 18.39 -3.57 15.70
CA TYR A 291 17.47 -4.45 14.98
C TYR A 291 18.19 -5.61 14.28
N MET A 292 19.38 -5.37 13.74
CA MET A 292 20.16 -6.41 13.08
C MET A 292 20.63 -7.50 14.06
N SER A 293 20.98 -7.11 15.29
CA SER A 293 21.28 -8.06 16.37
C SER A 293 20.06 -8.91 16.76
N MET A 294 18.84 -8.36 16.78
CA MET A 294 17.62 -9.11 17.09
C MET A 294 17.32 -10.23 16.09
N ILE A 295 17.78 -10.09 14.84
CA ILE A 295 17.60 -11.10 13.78
C ILE A 295 18.89 -11.88 13.45
N GLY A 296 19.95 -11.71 14.23
CA GLY A 296 21.21 -12.44 14.07
C GLY A 296 22.00 -12.10 12.80
N THR A 297 21.96 -10.85 12.33
CA THR A 297 22.72 -10.38 11.16
C THR A 297 23.55 -9.14 11.47
N THR A 298 24.48 -8.78 10.58
CA THR A 298 25.29 -7.55 10.68
C THR A 298 24.57 -6.36 10.04
N PRO A 299 24.86 -5.11 10.43
CA PRO A 299 24.43 -3.94 9.69
C PRO A 299 24.89 -3.90 8.23
N GLY A 300 24.14 -3.19 7.39
CA GLY A 300 24.46 -2.93 5.99
C GLY A 300 24.10 -4.07 5.02
N TRP A 301 24.07 -3.73 3.73
CA TRP A 301 23.63 -4.61 2.64
C TRP A 301 24.65 -5.68 2.22
N GLY A 302 25.92 -5.53 2.61
CA GLY A 302 27.01 -6.43 2.23
C GLY A 302 26.69 -7.90 2.58
N GLY A 303 26.72 -8.76 1.55
CA GLY A 303 26.45 -10.19 1.70
C GLY A 303 24.97 -10.57 1.90
N LYS A 304 24.04 -9.61 2.00
CA LYS A 304 22.61 -9.91 2.13
C LYS A 304 22.01 -10.36 0.79
N THR A 305 21.14 -11.36 0.84
CA THR A 305 20.39 -11.86 -0.32
C THR A 305 18.89 -11.57 -0.18
N PHE A 306 18.20 -11.31 -1.28
CA PHE A 306 16.75 -11.08 -1.29
C PHE A 306 16.05 -11.76 -2.47
N ILE A 307 14.74 -11.97 -2.33
CA ILE A 307 13.84 -12.50 -3.36
C ILE A 307 12.70 -11.50 -3.57
N VAL A 308 12.27 -11.29 -4.81
CA VAL A 308 11.18 -10.36 -5.16
C VAL A 308 9.98 -11.13 -5.71
N GLN A 309 8.80 -10.89 -5.15
CA GLN A 309 7.52 -11.37 -5.69
C GLN A 309 6.82 -10.23 -6.44
N GLY A 310 6.56 -10.44 -7.72
CA GLY A 310 5.97 -9.51 -8.69
C GLY A 310 7.01 -8.53 -9.26
N LEU A 311 7.39 -8.68 -10.53
CA LEU A 311 8.32 -7.78 -11.24
C LEU A 311 7.56 -6.71 -12.05
N GLY A 312 6.50 -6.15 -11.45
CA GLY A 312 5.87 -4.90 -11.90
C GLY A 312 6.58 -3.67 -11.32
N ASN A 313 5.97 -2.49 -11.47
CA ASN A 313 6.54 -1.20 -11.07
C ASN A 313 7.20 -1.22 -9.67
N VAL A 314 6.56 -1.82 -8.66
CA VAL A 314 7.15 -1.88 -7.32
C VAL A 314 8.38 -2.79 -7.29
N GLY A 315 8.22 -4.08 -7.60
CA GLY A 315 9.29 -5.07 -7.42
C GLY A 315 10.50 -4.84 -8.31
N LEU A 316 10.31 -4.39 -9.55
CA LEU A 316 11.41 -4.02 -10.46
C LEU A 316 12.27 -2.91 -9.87
N HIS A 317 11.65 -1.83 -9.41
CA HIS A 317 12.39 -0.72 -8.82
C HIS A 317 13.00 -1.10 -7.46
N VAL A 318 12.32 -1.90 -6.63
CA VAL A 318 12.91 -2.49 -5.40
C VAL A 318 14.19 -3.28 -5.75
N MET A 319 14.13 -4.17 -6.73
CA MET A 319 15.26 -4.97 -7.19
C MET A 319 16.43 -4.09 -7.64
N ARG A 320 16.16 -3.04 -8.43
CA ARG A 320 17.17 -2.06 -8.90
C ARG A 320 17.86 -1.31 -7.74
N TYR A 321 17.11 -0.80 -6.76
CA TYR A 321 17.70 -0.04 -5.64
C TYR A 321 18.44 -0.94 -4.65
N LEU A 322 17.88 -2.10 -4.30
CA LEU A 322 18.55 -3.07 -3.41
C LEU A 322 19.84 -3.63 -4.02
N HIS A 323 19.84 -3.93 -5.33
CA HIS A 323 21.05 -4.33 -6.04
C HIS A 323 22.11 -3.22 -6.01
N ARG A 324 21.73 -1.96 -6.29
CA ARG A 324 22.65 -0.82 -6.24
C ARG A 324 23.28 -0.61 -4.86
N ALA A 325 22.57 -0.93 -3.79
CA ALA A 325 23.07 -0.86 -2.43
C ALA A 325 24.00 -2.03 -2.03
N GLY A 326 24.17 -3.04 -2.90
CA GLY A 326 25.02 -4.21 -2.66
C GLY A 326 24.28 -5.47 -2.19
N GLY A 327 22.95 -5.43 -2.08
CA GLY A 327 22.13 -6.60 -1.83
C GLY A 327 22.03 -7.49 -3.07
N ARG A 328 22.08 -8.81 -2.93
CA ARG A 328 22.01 -9.75 -4.06
C ARG A 328 20.59 -10.27 -4.27
N CYS A 329 19.96 -9.96 -5.40
CA CYS A 329 18.71 -10.62 -5.78
C CYS A 329 19.01 -12.07 -6.18
N ILE A 330 18.49 -13.06 -5.45
CA ILE A 330 18.71 -14.49 -5.76
C ILE A 330 17.49 -15.16 -6.38
N GLY A 331 16.34 -14.49 -6.44
CA GLY A 331 15.14 -15.03 -7.07
C GLY A 331 14.07 -13.99 -7.36
N VAL A 332 13.30 -14.23 -8.41
CA VAL A 332 12.15 -13.42 -8.80
C VAL A 332 10.97 -14.34 -9.11
N MET A 333 9.79 -14.02 -8.58
CA MET A 333 8.56 -14.77 -8.78
C MET A 333 7.49 -13.89 -9.42
N GLU A 334 6.77 -14.43 -10.38
CA GLU A 334 5.65 -13.83 -11.12
C GLU A 334 4.47 -14.79 -11.16
N VAL A 335 3.32 -14.36 -11.68
CA VAL A 335 2.12 -15.20 -11.84
C VAL A 335 2.42 -16.49 -12.65
N ASP A 336 3.29 -16.40 -13.65
CA ASP A 336 3.58 -17.49 -14.59
C ASP A 336 4.71 -18.44 -14.11
N GLY A 337 5.36 -18.15 -12.98
CA GLY A 337 6.44 -18.97 -12.42
C GLY A 337 7.52 -18.17 -11.68
N SER A 338 8.68 -18.79 -11.45
CA SER A 338 9.82 -18.12 -10.80
C SER A 338 11.15 -18.52 -11.40
N ILE A 339 12.14 -17.65 -11.21
CA ILE A 339 13.56 -17.86 -11.53
C ILE A 339 14.38 -17.76 -10.25
N PHE A 340 15.48 -18.51 -10.20
CA PHE A 340 16.40 -18.56 -9.07
C PHE A 340 17.84 -18.64 -9.57
N ASN A 341 18.73 -17.84 -8.98
CA ASN A 341 20.18 -17.92 -9.18
C ASN A 341 20.90 -17.51 -7.88
N PRO A 342 21.60 -18.42 -7.18
CA PRO A 342 22.30 -18.10 -5.93
C PRO A 342 23.48 -17.13 -6.12
N ASN A 343 24.00 -17.04 -7.35
CA ASN A 343 25.09 -16.12 -7.71
C ASN A 343 24.58 -14.68 -7.92
N GLY A 344 23.27 -14.52 -8.10
CA GLY A 344 22.62 -13.22 -8.32
C GLY A 344 21.86 -13.16 -9.65
N ILE A 345 20.88 -12.27 -9.71
CA ILE A 345 20.14 -11.90 -10.91
C ILE A 345 20.32 -10.39 -11.09
N ASP A 346 20.83 -9.96 -12.24
CA ASP A 346 20.96 -8.54 -12.55
C ASP A 346 19.59 -7.92 -12.88
N PRO A 347 19.20 -6.79 -12.27
CA PRO A 347 17.90 -6.17 -12.52
C PRO A 347 17.75 -5.64 -13.94
N ARG A 348 18.84 -5.14 -14.54
CA ARG A 348 18.83 -4.55 -15.88
C ARG A 348 18.77 -5.63 -16.95
N GLU A 349 19.57 -6.70 -16.83
CA GLU A 349 19.47 -7.84 -17.74
C GLU A 349 18.06 -8.46 -17.73
N LEU A 350 17.44 -8.55 -16.56
CA LEU A 350 16.07 -9.06 -16.41
C LEU A 350 15.01 -8.09 -16.94
N GLU A 351 15.21 -6.77 -16.77
CA GLU A 351 14.36 -5.72 -17.33
C GLU A 351 14.43 -5.68 -18.85
N ASP A 352 15.64 -5.69 -19.42
CA ASP A 352 15.90 -5.71 -20.86
C ASP A 352 15.33 -7.00 -21.50
N TRP A 353 15.44 -8.15 -20.83
CA TRP A 353 14.80 -9.41 -21.25
C TRP A 353 13.27 -9.35 -21.22
N LYS A 354 12.67 -8.59 -20.30
CA LYS A 354 11.20 -8.52 -20.12
C LYS A 354 10.53 -7.43 -20.98
N LEU A 355 11.21 -6.31 -21.23
CA LEU A 355 10.61 -5.10 -21.82
C LEU A 355 11.32 -4.55 -23.06
N GLY A 356 12.62 -4.84 -23.24
CA GLY A 356 13.48 -4.01 -24.08
C GLY A 356 13.87 -2.67 -23.42
N ALA A 357 15.05 -2.16 -23.75
CA ALA A 357 15.72 -1.12 -22.96
C ALA A 357 15.10 0.29 -23.03
N SER A 358 15.01 0.99 -21.90
CA SER A 358 14.78 2.46 -21.83
C SER A 358 15.25 3.09 -20.49
N GLU A 359 15.20 4.43 -20.37
CA GLU A 359 15.73 5.24 -19.25
C GLU A 359 14.81 6.47 -18.96
N LYS A 360 14.88 7.26 -17.88
CA LYS A 360 15.87 7.45 -16.78
C LYS A 360 15.17 7.92 -15.48
N ASP A 361 15.85 7.85 -14.33
CA ASP A 361 15.31 8.26 -13.01
C ASP A 361 15.85 9.61 -12.49
N ILE A 362 14.97 10.52 -12.02
CA ILE A 362 15.27 11.61 -11.04
C ILE A 362 14.04 11.88 -10.14
N VAL A 363 14.22 11.87 -8.81
CA VAL A 363 13.50 12.65 -7.73
C VAL A 363 13.94 12.06 -6.37
N HIS A 364 14.89 12.71 -5.69
CA HIS A 364 15.66 12.09 -4.59
C HIS A 364 15.31 12.65 -3.21
N SER A 365 15.86 13.81 -2.83
CA SER A 365 15.94 14.30 -1.44
C SER A 365 14.65 14.28 -0.60
N GLY A 366 13.50 14.62 -1.20
CA GLY A 366 12.24 14.70 -0.47
C GLY A 366 11.72 13.34 0.03
N LEU A 367 11.90 12.27 -0.75
CA LEU A 367 11.45 10.94 -0.36
C LEU A 367 12.34 10.38 0.76
N ASP A 368 13.66 10.54 0.61
CA ASP A 368 14.68 10.03 1.52
C ASP A 368 14.46 10.58 2.94
N TYR A 369 14.29 11.91 3.07
CA TYR A 369 13.97 12.58 4.35
C TYR A 369 12.66 12.08 4.98
N THR A 370 11.59 11.90 4.19
CA THR A 370 10.32 11.38 4.68
C THR A 370 10.46 9.96 5.21
N MET A 371 11.17 9.08 4.49
CA MET A 371 11.39 7.69 4.91
C MET A 371 12.26 7.60 6.17
N GLU A 372 13.35 8.36 6.26
CA GLU A 372 14.21 8.45 7.46
C GLU A 372 13.43 8.93 8.69
N ARG A 373 12.66 10.03 8.55
CA ARG A 373 11.84 10.61 9.61
C ARG A 373 10.79 9.63 10.12
N SER A 374 10.06 8.95 9.22
CA SER A 374 9.04 7.97 9.59
C SER A 374 9.65 6.69 10.19
N ALA A 375 10.77 6.20 9.68
CA ALA A 375 11.48 5.07 10.27
C ALA A 375 11.90 5.37 11.72
N ARG A 376 12.57 6.51 11.97
CA ARG A 376 12.93 6.96 13.32
C ARG A 376 11.73 7.20 14.24
N ALA A 377 10.57 7.59 13.70
CA ALA A 377 9.33 7.68 14.48
C ALA A 377 8.81 6.29 14.89
N ILE A 378 8.82 5.31 13.98
CA ILE A 378 8.42 3.92 14.28
C ILE A 378 9.36 3.27 15.30
N MET A 379 10.68 3.42 15.13
CA MET A 379 11.69 2.89 16.05
C MET A 379 11.52 3.46 17.47
N ARG A 380 11.34 4.78 17.61
CA ARG A 380 11.11 5.43 18.91
C ARG A 380 9.84 4.93 19.59
N THR A 381 8.77 4.70 18.84
CA THR A 381 7.51 4.16 19.38
C THR A 381 7.64 2.69 19.75
N ALA A 382 8.34 1.89 18.95
CA ALA A 382 8.64 0.50 19.28
C ALA A 382 9.48 0.37 20.55
N MET A 383 10.47 1.26 20.76
CA MET A 383 11.24 1.33 22.00
C MET A 383 10.38 1.81 23.18
N LYS A 384 9.62 2.91 23.02
CA LYS A 384 8.77 3.50 24.08
C LYS A 384 7.78 2.48 24.67
N TYR A 385 7.17 1.67 23.81
CA TYR A 385 6.15 0.69 24.18
C TYR A 385 6.68 -0.75 24.25
N ASN A 386 8.01 -0.94 24.24
CA ASN A 386 8.69 -2.24 24.31
C ASN A 386 8.15 -3.30 23.31
N LEU A 387 7.83 -2.88 22.09
CA LEU A 387 7.21 -3.72 21.05
C LEU A 387 8.23 -4.60 20.29
N GLY A 388 9.53 -4.37 20.49
CA GLY A 388 10.61 -5.13 19.84
C GLY A 388 10.51 -5.09 18.31
N LEU A 389 10.20 -6.25 17.71
CA LEU A 389 10.04 -6.42 16.26
C LEU A 389 8.61 -6.17 15.75
N ASP A 390 7.63 -5.86 16.61
CA ASP A 390 6.28 -5.47 16.15
C ASP A 390 6.23 -4.00 15.69
N LEU A 391 6.91 -3.77 14.56
CA LEU A 391 6.95 -2.49 13.86
C LEU A 391 5.60 -2.12 13.23
N ARG A 392 4.72 -3.11 13.01
CA ARG A 392 3.36 -2.90 12.49
C ARG A 392 2.56 -2.13 13.52
N THR A 393 2.48 -2.64 14.74
CA THR A 393 1.70 -2.01 15.80
C THR A 393 2.28 -0.64 16.17
N ALA A 394 3.62 -0.49 16.19
CA ALA A 394 4.27 0.82 16.35
C ALA A 394 3.89 1.85 15.26
N ALA A 395 3.74 1.41 14.00
CA ALA A 395 3.29 2.27 12.90
C ALA A 395 1.80 2.64 13.02
N TYR A 396 0.94 1.72 13.48
CA TYR A 396 -0.46 2.03 13.79
C TYR A 396 -0.56 3.05 14.92
N VAL A 397 0.11 2.85 16.06
CA VAL A 397 0.16 3.83 17.17
C VAL A 397 0.52 5.23 16.65
N ASN A 398 1.60 5.36 15.87
CA ASN A 398 2.01 6.64 15.27
C ASN A 398 0.98 7.25 14.32
N SER A 399 0.17 6.43 13.65
CA SER A 399 -0.90 6.90 12.77
C SER A 399 -2.09 7.41 13.58
N ILE A 400 -2.48 6.63 14.59
CA ILE A 400 -3.62 6.91 15.46
C ILE A 400 -3.41 8.23 16.20
N GLU A 401 -2.24 8.46 16.80
CA GLU A 401 -1.94 9.71 17.52
C GLU A 401 -2.13 10.96 16.64
N LYS A 402 -1.67 10.93 15.39
CA LYS A 402 -1.73 12.07 14.44
C LYS A 402 -3.15 12.35 13.96
N ILE A 403 -3.92 11.29 13.66
CA ILE A 403 -5.30 11.43 13.21
C ILE A 403 -6.20 11.87 14.38
N TYR A 404 -6.02 11.25 15.55
CA TYR A 404 -6.69 11.63 16.80
C TYR A 404 -6.48 13.11 17.15
N ALA A 405 -5.24 13.62 17.05
CA ALA A 405 -4.95 15.03 17.30
C ALA A 405 -5.79 15.96 16.42
N THR A 406 -5.98 15.60 15.14
CA THR A 406 -6.79 16.37 14.19
C THR A 406 -8.27 16.40 14.63
N TYR A 407 -8.85 15.25 14.97
CA TYR A 407 -10.24 15.17 15.45
C TYR A 407 -10.47 15.84 16.81
N ARG A 408 -9.52 15.72 17.74
CA ARG A 408 -9.56 16.37 19.05
C ARG A 408 -9.60 17.89 18.93
N GLU A 409 -8.83 18.45 18.00
CA GLU A 409 -8.69 19.90 17.80
C GLU A 409 -9.83 20.50 16.97
N ALA A 410 -10.38 19.75 16.01
CA ALA A 410 -11.51 20.21 15.19
C ALA A 410 -12.88 20.05 15.85
N GLY A 411 -13.04 19.06 16.74
CA GLY A 411 -14.34 18.60 17.22
C GLY A 411 -15.00 17.59 16.27
N LEU A 412 -15.83 16.70 16.82
CA LEU A 412 -16.30 15.47 16.16
C LEU A 412 -17.12 15.65 14.87
N THR A 413 -17.59 16.87 14.54
CA THR A 413 -18.75 17.06 13.65
C THR A 413 -18.45 17.45 12.20
N PHE A 414 -17.28 17.99 11.86
CA PHE A 414 -17.05 18.61 10.54
C PHE A 414 -15.64 18.38 9.94
N THR A 415 -15.06 17.17 10.11
CA THR A 415 -13.77 16.76 9.50
C THR A 415 -13.75 15.33 8.98
#